data_AF-A0AAN8CNJ9-F1
#
_entry.id   AF-A0AAN8CNJ9-F1
#
_cell.length_a   1.000
_cell.length_b   1.000
_cell.length_c   1.000
_cell.angle_alpha   90.00
_cell.angle_beta   90.00
_cell.angle_gamma   90.00
#
_symmetry.space_group_name_H-M   'P 1'
#
loop_
_entity.id
_entity.type
_entity.pdbx_description
1 polymer ?
#
loop_
_entity_poly.entity_id
_entity_poly.type
_entity_poly.pdbx_seq_one_letter_code
_entity_poly.pdbx_strand_id
1 'polypeptide(L)'
;MSVAGFKKQFYKASQLVSEKVGGAEGTKLDDDFRDLERKVDVTSKAVVEVISKTSEYLQPNPASRAKLSMLNTMSKIRGQVKNPGYPQAEGLLGECMGKYGRDLGEDTNFGGALVDVGESMKRMAEVKDSLDIDVKQNFIDPLQGLCDKDLREIQHHLKKLEGRRLDYDYKKKRQGKIPDEELRQALEKFHESKEVAETSMYNLLETDIEQVSQLSSLVESQLQYHRQAVQVLEELSDKLRDRMSDAQSRPRREYTPKPKPIYDFGEDNQSNGGFSTSMAPPTFPQFSPRAAEL
;
A
#
# COMPACT_ATOMS: atom_id res chain seq x y z
N MET A 1 -14.16 -40.16 -2.51
CA MET A 1 -13.60 -40.33 -3.87
C MET A 1 -13.80 -41.78 -4.31
N SER A 2 -14.53 -42.03 -5.39
CA SER A 2 -14.79 -43.39 -5.90
C SER A 2 -13.54 -44.00 -6.57
N VAL A 3 -13.38 -45.33 -6.53
CA VAL A 3 -12.28 -46.10 -7.16
C VAL A 3 -12.13 -45.78 -8.66
N ALA A 4 -13.25 -45.50 -9.35
CA ALA A 4 -13.26 -45.09 -10.75
C ALA A 4 -12.61 -43.70 -10.97
N GLY A 5 -12.82 -42.77 -10.04
CA GLY A 5 -12.21 -41.43 -10.07
C GLY A 5 -10.69 -41.50 -9.85
N PHE A 6 -10.23 -42.40 -8.99
CA PHE A 6 -8.81 -42.59 -8.73
C PHE A 6 -8.06 -43.17 -9.94
N LYS A 7 -8.63 -44.19 -10.60
CA LYS A 7 -8.07 -44.74 -11.86
C LYS A 7 -7.96 -43.68 -12.95
N LYS A 8 -8.97 -42.81 -13.08
CA LYS A 8 -8.95 -41.73 -14.07
C LYS A 8 -7.83 -40.72 -13.82
N GLN A 9 -7.56 -40.35 -12.57
CA GLN A 9 -6.44 -39.45 -12.25
C GLN A 9 -5.08 -40.10 -12.53
N PHE A 10 -4.93 -41.40 -12.27
CA PHE A 10 -3.72 -42.14 -12.58
C PHE A 10 -3.43 -42.18 -14.10
N TYR A 11 -4.47 -42.33 -14.93
CA TYR A 11 -4.32 -42.32 -16.40
C TYR A 11 -3.88 -40.96 -16.93
N LYS A 12 -4.45 -39.86 -16.42
CA LYS A 12 -4.02 -38.50 -16.77
C LYS A 12 -2.57 -38.25 -16.38
N ALA A 13 -2.18 -38.65 -15.16
CA ALA A 13 -0.81 -38.52 -14.68
C ALA A 13 0.17 -39.34 -15.54
N SER A 14 -0.19 -40.57 -15.88
CA SER A 14 0.62 -41.43 -16.76
C SER A 14 0.80 -40.82 -18.15
N GLN A 15 -0.26 -40.24 -18.74
CA GLN A 15 -0.17 -39.55 -20.02
C GLN A 15 0.71 -38.30 -19.93
N LEU A 16 0.54 -37.47 -18.90
CA LEU A 16 1.34 -36.26 -18.69
C LEU A 16 2.84 -36.59 -18.59
N VAL A 17 3.20 -37.65 -17.85
CA VAL A 17 4.59 -38.13 -17.77
C VAL A 17 5.07 -38.65 -19.12
N SER A 18 4.23 -39.37 -19.87
CA SER A 18 4.57 -39.85 -21.21
C SER A 18 4.85 -38.72 -22.21
N GLU A 19 4.17 -37.58 -22.09
CA GLU A 19 4.40 -36.43 -22.97
C GLU A 19 5.62 -35.61 -22.53
N LYS A 20 5.79 -35.37 -21.23
CA LYS A 20 6.92 -34.57 -20.72
C LYS A 20 8.27 -35.29 -20.73
N VAL A 21 8.27 -36.60 -20.53
CA VAL A 21 9.51 -37.40 -20.36
C VAL A 21 9.69 -38.43 -21.48
N GLY A 22 8.59 -38.90 -22.07
CA GLY A 22 8.60 -39.98 -23.07
C GLY A 22 8.53 -39.53 -24.53
N GLY A 23 8.54 -38.23 -24.82
CA GLY A 23 8.54 -37.69 -26.19
C GLY A 23 7.25 -37.92 -26.98
N ALA A 24 6.15 -38.32 -26.31
CA ALA A 24 4.87 -38.46 -26.99
C ALA A 24 4.25 -37.09 -27.28
N GLU A 25 3.88 -36.83 -28.54
CA GLU A 25 3.10 -35.62 -28.86
C GLU A 25 1.64 -35.79 -28.41
N GLY A 26 1.17 -34.83 -27.62
CA GLY A 26 -0.24 -34.69 -27.26
C GLY A 26 -1.06 -34.03 -28.37
N THR A 27 -2.39 -34.05 -28.24
CA THR A 27 -3.27 -33.29 -29.14
C THR A 27 -2.90 -31.81 -29.12
N LYS A 28 -2.52 -31.26 -30.28
CA LYS A 28 -2.13 -29.85 -30.41
C LYS A 28 -3.37 -28.97 -30.43
N LEU A 29 -3.32 -27.88 -29.66
CA LEU A 29 -4.23 -26.74 -29.79
C LEU A 29 -3.71 -25.84 -30.93
N ASP A 30 -4.62 -25.22 -31.66
CA ASP A 30 -4.33 -24.29 -32.75
C ASP A 30 -3.63 -23.01 -32.25
N ASP A 31 -3.03 -22.27 -33.19
CA ASP A 31 -2.21 -21.10 -32.87
C ASP A 31 -3.04 -19.94 -32.30
N ASP A 32 -4.30 -19.80 -32.72
CA ASP A 32 -5.21 -18.76 -32.20
C ASP A 32 -5.53 -19.01 -30.72
N PHE A 33 -5.86 -20.26 -30.36
CA PHE A 33 -6.06 -20.64 -28.96
C PHE A 33 -4.81 -20.39 -28.11
N ARG A 34 -3.63 -20.73 -28.64
CA ARG A 34 -2.35 -20.50 -27.94
C ARG A 34 -2.05 -19.02 -27.75
N ASP A 35 -2.39 -18.17 -28.71
CA ASP A 35 -2.22 -16.72 -28.56
C ASP A 35 -3.18 -16.14 -27.52
N LEU A 36 -4.44 -16.62 -27.48
CA LEU A 36 -5.40 -16.26 -26.42
C LEU A 36 -4.87 -16.67 -25.04
N GLU A 37 -4.42 -17.92 -24.88
CA GLU A 37 -3.86 -18.42 -23.62
C GLU A 37 -2.64 -17.60 -23.18
N ARG A 38 -1.73 -17.27 -24.12
CA ARG A 38 -0.57 -16.43 -23.86
C ARG A 38 -0.97 -15.02 -23.41
N LYS A 39 -1.94 -14.38 -24.08
CA LYS A 39 -2.42 -13.04 -23.73
C LYS A 39 -3.05 -13.03 -22.34
N VAL A 40 -3.92 -14.00 -22.03
CA VAL A 40 -4.53 -14.13 -20.70
C VAL A 40 -3.47 -14.35 -19.60
N ASP A 41 -2.46 -15.20 -19.83
CA ASP A 41 -1.38 -15.42 -18.87
C ASP A 41 -0.58 -14.14 -18.58
N VAL A 42 -0.25 -13.38 -19.63
CA VAL A 42 0.43 -12.08 -19.49
C VAL A 42 -0.46 -11.08 -18.74
N THR A 43 -1.75 -10.98 -19.09
CA THR A 43 -2.70 -10.12 -18.39
C THR A 43 -2.79 -10.50 -16.90
N SER A 44 -2.89 -11.79 -16.58
CA SER A 44 -2.96 -12.26 -15.20
C SER A 44 -1.72 -11.86 -14.39
N LYS A 45 -0.52 -12.07 -14.95
CA LYS A 45 0.74 -11.68 -14.29
C LYS A 45 0.83 -10.17 -14.12
N ALA A 46 0.52 -9.42 -15.17
CA ALA A 46 0.56 -7.96 -15.15
C ALA A 46 -0.36 -7.39 -14.07
N VAL A 47 -1.62 -7.87 -13.99
CA VAL A 47 -2.58 -7.38 -12.99
C VAL A 47 -2.08 -7.64 -11.57
N VAL A 48 -1.61 -8.86 -11.27
CA VAL A 48 -1.09 -9.20 -9.93
C VAL A 48 0.11 -8.34 -9.56
N GLU A 49 1.06 -8.17 -10.49
CA GLU A 49 2.27 -7.38 -10.24
C GLU A 49 1.97 -5.89 -10.09
N VAL A 50 1.08 -5.35 -10.92
CA VAL A 50 0.66 -3.93 -10.86
C VAL A 50 -0.06 -3.62 -9.55
N ILE A 51 -0.96 -4.50 -9.07
CA ILE A 51 -1.60 -4.35 -7.75
C ILE A 51 -0.53 -4.29 -6.64
N SER A 52 0.42 -5.23 -6.67
CA SER A 52 1.47 -5.33 -5.66
C SER A 52 2.36 -4.08 -5.66
N LYS A 53 2.83 -3.65 -6.83
CA LYS A 53 3.69 -2.47 -6.99
C LYS A 53 2.97 -1.18 -6.63
N THR A 54 1.69 -1.07 -6.94
CA THR A 54 0.89 0.10 -6.56
C THR A 54 0.68 0.16 -5.04
N SER A 55 0.46 -0.97 -4.38
CA SER A 55 0.36 -1.04 -2.92
C SER A 55 1.69 -0.69 -2.23
N GLU A 56 2.81 -1.11 -2.81
CA GLU A 56 4.16 -0.72 -2.37
C GLU A 56 4.42 0.77 -2.55
N TYR A 57 3.99 1.34 -3.67
CA TYR A 57 4.07 2.77 -3.96
C TYR A 57 3.27 3.61 -2.96
N LEU A 58 2.01 3.24 -2.68
CA LEU A 58 1.18 3.97 -1.73
C LEU A 58 1.75 3.91 -0.31
N GLN A 59 2.17 2.70 0.11
CA GLN A 59 2.68 2.43 1.45
C GLN A 59 3.97 1.61 1.40
N PRO A 60 5.14 2.28 1.39
CA PRO A 60 6.44 1.61 1.45
C PRO A 60 6.65 0.84 2.76
N ASN A 61 6.03 1.28 3.86
CA ASN A 61 6.06 0.57 5.13
C ASN A 61 5.20 -0.72 5.07
N PRO A 62 5.78 -1.92 5.33
CA PRO A 62 5.03 -3.18 5.28
C PRO A 62 3.84 -3.26 6.23
N ALA A 63 3.92 -2.67 7.42
CA ALA A 63 2.84 -2.72 8.42
C ALA A 63 1.65 -1.85 8.00
N SER A 64 1.91 -0.63 7.49
CA SER A 64 0.88 0.24 6.94
C SER A 64 0.25 -0.37 5.68
N ARG A 65 1.07 -0.98 4.80
CA ARG A 65 0.59 -1.69 3.61
C ARG A 65 -0.36 -2.84 3.94
N ALA A 66 -0.03 -3.63 4.97
CA ALA A 66 -0.91 -4.71 5.41
C ALA A 66 -2.27 -4.17 5.86
N LYS A 67 -2.30 -3.05 6.59
CA LYS A 67 -3.55 -2.38 6.98
C LYS A 67 -4.32 -1.82 5.78
N LEU A 68 -3.63 -1.22 4.81
CA LEU A 68 -4.24 -0.76 3.55
C LEU A 68 -4.92 -1.90 2.80
N SER A 69 -4.27 -3.07 2.72
CA SER A 69 -4.87 -4.26 2.08
C SER A 69 -6.12 -4.75 2.81
N MET A 70 -6.20 -4.58 4.14
CA MET A 70 -7.35 -4.96 4.96
C MET A 70 -8.44 -3.88 5.02
N LEU A 71 -8.25 -2.75 4.35
CA LEU A 71 -9.21 -1.66 4.36
C LEU A 71 -10.49 -2.08 3.63
N ASN A 72 -11.56 -2.23 4.40
CA ASN A 72 -12.91 -2.47 3.88
C ASN A 72 -13.50 -1.15 3.36
N THR A 73 -13.30 -0.91 2.06
CA THR A 73 -13.77 0.25 1.30
C THR A 73 -15.30 0.41 1.31
N MET A 74 -16.07 -0.67 1.57
CA MET A 74 -17.53 -0.58 1.77
C MET A 74 -17.96 0.21 3.02
N SER A 75 -17.11 0.40 4.03
CA SER A 75 -17.46 1.18 5.23
C SER A 75 -17.47 2.70 5.01
N LYS A 76 -16.90 3.20 3.89
CA LYS A 76 -17.01 4.62 3.50
C LYS A 76 -18.38 4.99 2.96
N ILE A 77 -19.14 4.04 2.38
CA ILE A 77 -20.52 4.29 1.91
C ILE A 77 -21.43 4.70 3.08
N ARG A 78 -21.07 4.32 4.32
CA ARG A 78 -21.75 4.75 5.56
C ARG A 78 -21.14 5.98 6.25
N GLY A 79 -20.13 6.63 5.66
CA GLY A 79 -19.52 7.86 6.18
C GLY A 79 -18.67 7.68 7.45
N GLN A 80 -18.28 6.46 7.81
CA GLN A 80 -17.67 6.17 9.12
C GLN A 80 -16.14 6.12 9.15
N VAL A 81 -15.44 6.05 8.00
CA VAL A 81 -13.98 5.90 7.98
C VAL A 81 -13.33 7.04 7.20
N LYS A 82 -12.87 8.07 7.94
CA LYS A 82 -12.07 9.17 7.39
C LYS A 82 -10.57 8.85 7.29
N ASN A 83 -10.12 7.75 7.90
CA ASN A 83 -8.70 7.52 8.13
C ASN A 83 -8.36 6.02 7.97
N PRO A 84 -7.32 5.63 7.20
CA PRO A 84 -7.01 4.24 6.87
C PRO A 84 -6.45 3.40 8.05
N GLY A 85 -6.33 3.99 9.24
CA GLY A 85 -6.01 3.26 10.48
C GLY A 85 -4.51 3.10 10.73
N TYR A 86 -3.68 3.85 10.02
CA TYR A 86 -2.25 4.00 10.23
C TYR A 86 -1.84 5.46 10.03
N PRO A 87 -0.80 5.95 10.73
CA PRO A 87 -0.34 7.32 10.57
C PRO A 87 0.43 7.49 9.26
N GLN A 88 0.21 8.61 8.57
CA GLN A 88 1.07 9.06 7.47
C GLN A 88 2.31 9.77 8.03
N ALA A 89 3.41 9.72 7.29
CA ALA A 89 4.69 10.30 7.71
C ALA A 89 4.60 11.83 7.86
N GLU A 90 3.86 12.47 6.97
CA GLU A 90 3.56 13.90 6.98
C GLU A 90 2.83 14.31 8.27
N GLY A 91 1.91 13.47 8.74
CA GLY A 91 1.17 13.71 9.97
C GLY A 91 2.08 13.67 11.20
N LEU A 92 2.96 12.68 11.27
CA LEU A 92 3.96 12.54 12.35
C LEU A 92 4.93 13.74 12.37
N LEU A 93 5.37 14.20 11.20
CA LEU A 93 6.19 15.41 11.08
C LEU A 93 5.42 16.64 11.56
N GLY A 94 4.15 16.77 11.18
CA GLY A 94 3.30 17.88 11.59
C GLY A 94 3.02 17.91 13.09
N GLU A 95 2.86 16.75 13.74
CA GLU A 95 2.77 16.63 15.19
C GLU A 95 4.05 17.11 15.89
N CYS A 96 5.22 16.69 15.39
CA CYS A 96 6.51 17.09 15.92
C CYS A 96 6.72 18.61 15.83
N MET A 97 6.54 19.19 14.65
CA MET A 97 6.69 20.63 14.42
C MET A 97 5.71 21.44 15.26
N GLY A 98 4.43 21.05 15.30
CA GLY A 98 3.44 21.73 16.12
C GLY A 98 3.72 21.65 17.61
N LYS A 99 4.25 20.53 18.12
CA LYS A 99 4.67 20.39 19.52
C LYS A 99 5.78 21.38 19.85
N TYR A 100 6.89 21.34 19.13
CA TYR A 100 8.05 22.19 19.43
C TYR A 100 7.82 23.67 19.11
N GLY A 101 6.93 23.97 18.15
CA GLY A 101 6.49 25.34 17.89
C GLY A 101 5.78 25.97 19.08
N ARG A 102 4.92 25.21 19.77
CA ARG A 102 4.27 25.63 21.01
C ARG A 102 5.23 25.73 22.18
N ASP A 103 6.12 24.75 22.35
CA ASP A 103 7.11 24.76 23.43
C ASP A 103 8.07 25.95 23.32
N LEU A 104 8.39 26.38 22.09
CA LEU A 104 9.23 27.55 21.82
C LEU A 104 8.50 28.89 22.06
N GLY A 105 7.17 28.89 22.00
CA GLY A 105 6.33 30.08 22.01
C GLY A 105 5.90 30.49 20.60
N GLU A 106 4.59 30.47 20.36
CA GLU A 106 3.98 30.83 19.05
C GLU A 106 4.16 32.31 18.69
N ASP A 107 4.44 33.14 19.70
CA ASP A 107 4.78 34.56 19.56
C ASP A 107 6.17 34.79 18.98
N THR A 108 7.05 33.79 19.07
CA THR A 108 8.35 33.81 18.38
C THR A 108 8.16 33.55 16.88
N ASN A 109 9.00 34.18 16.04
CA ASN A 109 8.92 33.97 14.60
C ASN A 109 9.11 32.49 14.22
N PHE A 110 10.05 31.81 14.87
CA PHE A 110 10.33 30.40 14.59
C PHE A 110 9.24 29.47 15.16
N GLY A 111 8.76 29.73 16.38
CA GLY A 111 7.73 28.92 17.02
C GLY A 111 6.41 28.98 16.25
N GLY A 112 5.95 30.19 15.89
CA GLY A 112 4.76 30.34 15.06
C GLY A 112 4.92 29.74 13.66
N ALA A 113 6.11 29.87 13.02
CA ALA A 113 6.36 29.22 11.73
C ALA A 113 6.30 27.68 11.83
N LEU A 114 6.85 27.09 12.89
CA LEU A 114 6.76 25.66 13.14
C LEU A 114 5.31 25.18 13.32
N VAL A 115 4.47 25.98 13.97
CA VAL A 115 3.03 25.69 14.09
C VAL A 115 2.35 25.74 12.71
N ASP A 116 2.57 26.80 11.92
CA ASP A 116 1.98 26.96 10.58
C ASP A 116 2.36 25.79 9.64
N VAL A 117 3.65 25.42 9.63
CA VAL A 117 4.14 24.27 8.85
C VAL A 117 3.54 22.98 9.40
N GLY A 118 3.51 22.82 10.73
CA GLY A 118 2.97 21.62 11.37
C GLY A 118 1.51 21.36 11.05
N GLU A 119 0.67 22.39 11.04
CA GLU A 119 -0.73 22.30 10.62
C GLU A 119 -0.88 21.95 9.15
N SER A 120 -0.05 22.55 8.29
CA SER A 120 -0.08 22.27 6.85
C SER A 120 0.40 20.85 6.54
N MET A 121 1.38 20.31 7.28
CA MET A 121 1.80 18.91 7.16
C MET A 121 0.73 17.92 7.62
N LYS A 122 -0.08 18.28 8.64
CA LYS A 122 -1.26 17.48 9.01
C LYS A 122 -2.32 17.47 7.91
N ARG A 123 -2.56 18.61 7.25
CA ARG A 123 -3.45 18.66 6.07
C ARG A 123 -2.90 17.82 4.92
N MET A 124 -1.58 17.84 4.67
CA MET A 124 -0.93 16.95 3.69
C MET A 124 -1.17 15.47 4.00
N ALA A 125 -1.16 15.09 5.29
CA ALA A 125 -1.47 13.73 5.71
C ALA A 125 -2.90 13.31 5.34
N GLU A 126 -3.89 14.19 5.53
CA GLU A 126 -5.29 13.94 5.16
C GLU A 126 -5.47 13.80 3.62
N VAL A 127 -4.74 14.61 2.86
CA VAL A 127 -4.71 14.52 1.39
C VAL A 127 -4.08 13.18 0.95
N LYS A 128 -3.02 12.73 1.65
CA LYS A 128 -2.39 11.42 1.40
C LYS A 128 -3.28 10.23 1.81
N ASP A 129 -4.00 10.34 2.92
CA ASP A 129 -5.00 9.34 3.33
C ASP A 129 -6.10 9.22 2.27
N SER A 130 -6.54 10.33 1.69
CA SER A 130 -7.54 10.34 0.62
C SER A 130 -7.02 9.61 -0.62
N LEU A 131 -5.78 9.88 -1.05
CA LEU A 131 -5.14 9.17 -2.16
C LEU A 131 -5.10 7.65 -1.92
N ASP A 132 -4.65 7.21 -0.75
CA ASP A 132 -4.52 5.79 -0.44
C ASP A 132 -5.87 5.07 -0.59
N ILE A 133 -6.94 5.71 -0.12
CA ILE A 133 -8.27 5.12 -0.14
C ILE A 133 -8.86 5.15 -1.54
N ASP A 134 -8.69 6.25 -2.28
CA ASP A 134 -9.23 6.38 -3.63
C ASP A 134 -8.55 5.40 -4.59
N VAL A 135 -7.23 5.24 -4.51
CA VAL A 135 -6.50 4.23 -5.30
C VAL A 135 -6.87 2.82 -4.87
N LYS A 136 -7.05 2.56 -3.56
CA LYS A 136 -7.51 1.25 -3.09
C LYS A 136 -8.87 0.90 -3.68
N GLN A 137 -9.82 1.83 -3.64
CA GLN A 137 -11.21 1.61 -4.05
C GLN A 137 -11.38 1.56 -5.58
N ASN A 138 -10.74 2.46 -6.30
CA ASN A 138 -11.03 2.69 -7.72
C ASN A 138 -10.03 2.01 -8.66
N PHE A 139 -8.94 1.45 -8.12
CA PHE A 139 -7.91 0.78 -8.91
C PHE A 139 -7.56 -0.61 -8.37
N ILE A 140 -7.14 -0.72 -7.11
CA ILE A 140 -6.69 -2.00 -6.55
C ILE A 140 -7.85 -2.99 -6.41
N ASP A 141 -8.98 -2.58 -5.82
CA ASP A 141 -10.13 -3.47 -5.59
C ASP A 141 -10.77 -3.99 -6.89
N PRO A 142 -10.98 -3.17 -7.94
CA PRO A 142 -11.45 -3.66 -9.25
C PRO A 142 -10.51 -4.70 -9.88
N LEU A 143 -9.20 -4.42 -9.88
CA LEU A 143 -8.20 -5.34 -10.42
C LEU A 143 -8.09 -6.64 -9.60
N GLN A 144 -8.25 -6.55 -8.29
CA GLN A 144 -8.32 -7.71 -7.41
C GLN A 144 -9.59 -8.54 -7.71
N GLY A 145 -10.71 -7.87 -7.97
CA GLY A 145 -11.95 -8.50 -8.42
C GLY A 145 -11.79 -9.29 -9.73
N LEU A 146 -11.08 -8.72 -10.70
CA LEU A 146 -10.72 -9.38 -11.96
C LEU A 146 -9.88 -10.66 -11.72
N CYS A 147 -8.90 -10.60 -10.82
CA CYS A 147 -8.10 -11.75 -10.40
C CYS A 147 -8.95 -12.86 -9.74
N ASP A 148 -9.83 -12.46 -8.82
CA ASP A 148 -10.56 -13.40 -7.97
C ASP A 148 -11.75 -14.07 -8.66
N LYS A 149 -12.24 -13.47 -9.76
CA LYS A 149 -13.39 -13.95 -10.53
C LYS A 149 -12.96 -14.45 -11.91
N ASP A 150 -12.78 -13.53 -12.86
CA ASP A 150 -12.68 -13.89 -14.28
C ASP A 150 -11.40 -14.68 -14.57
N LEU A 151 -10.25 -14.20 -14.08
CA LEU A 151 -8.98 -14.91 -14.26
C LEU A 151 -8.95 -16.27 -13.55
N ARG A 152 -9.56 -16.37 -12.36
CA ARG A 152 -9.68 -17.64 -11.62
C ARG A 152 -10.58 -18.63 -12.35
N GLU A 153 -11.68 -18.16 -12.94
CA GLU A 153 -12.60 -18.98 -13.72
C GLU A 153 -11.94 -19.48 -15.01
N ILE A 154 -11.22 -18.61 -15.74
CA ILE A 154 -10.45 -19.01 -16.92
C ILE A 154 -9.39 -20.05 -16.55
N GLN A 155 -8.64 -19.85 -15.47
CA GLN A 155 -7.68 -20.85 -14.98
C GLN A 155 -8.35 -22.19 -14.67
N HIS A 156 -9.57 -22.18 -14.13
CA HIS A 156 -10.35 -23.40 -13.91
C HIS A 156 -10.70 -24.09 -15.23
N HIS A 157 -11.16 -23.34 -16.24
CA HIS A 157 -11.48 -23.87 -17.56
C HIS A 157 -10.25 -24.45 -18.27
N LEU A 158 -9.12 -23.75 -18.27
CA LEU A 158 -7.86 -24.23 -18.84
C LEU A 158 -7.38 -25.53 -18.17
N LYS A 159 -7.43 -25.59 -16.82
CA LYS A 159 -7.08 -26.82 -16.08
C LYS A 159 -8.03 -27.98 -16.40
N LYS A 160 -9.32 -27.69 -16.59
CA LYS A 160 -10.33 -28.70 -16.98
C LYS A 160 -10.06 -29.20 -18.40
N LEU A 161 -9.80 -28.30 -19.34
CA LEU A 161 -9.46 -28.59 -20.73
C LEU A 161 -8.22 -29.50 -20.81
N GLU A 162 -7.12 -29.13 -20.16
CA GLU A 162 -5.90 -29.94 -20.14
C GLU A 162 -6.18 -31.34 -19.57
N GLY A 163 -6.99 -31.40 -18.51
CA GLY A 163 -7.43 -32.66 -17.94
C GLY A 163 -8.32 -33.51 -18.87
N ARG A 164 -9.02 -32.92 -19.86
CA ARG A 164 -9.80 -33.66 -20.88
C ARG A 164 -8.94 -34.04 -22.06
N ARG A 165 -7.99 -33.19 -22.47
CA ARG A 165 -7.01 -33.49 -23.52
C ARG A 165 -6.20 -34.74 -23.17
N LEU A 166 -5.66 -34.79 -21.95
CA LEU A 166 -4.90 -35.96 -21.46
C LEU A 166 -5.75 -37.25 -21.41
N ASP A 167 -7.04 -37.15 -21.06
CA ASP A 167 -7.97 -38.29 -21.02
C ASP A 167 -8.27 -38.80 -22.44
N TYR A 168 -8.48 -37.88 -23.39
CA TYR A 168 -8.65 -38.20 -24.80
C TYR A 168 -7.39 -38.83 -25.40
N ASP A 169 -6.21 -38.25 -25.18
CA ASP A 169 -4.95 -38.75 -25.75
C ASP A 169 -4.60 -40.15 -25.21
N TYR A 170 -4.84 -40.39 -23.92
CA TYR A 170 -4.69 -41.72 -23.33
C TYR A 170 -5.61 -42.75 -24.00
N LYS A 171 -6.88 -42.40 -24.22
CA LYS A 171 -7.87 -43.29 -24.84
C LYS A 171 -7.58 -43.53 -26.31
N LYS A 172 -7.17 -42.49 -27.04
CA LYS A 172 -6.79 -42.53 -28.47
C LYS A 172 -5.61 -43.47 -28.70
N LYS A 173 -4.57 -43.41 -27.87
CA LYS A 173 -3.42 -44.34 -27.92
C LYS A 173 -3.80 -45.81 -27.70
N ARG A 174 -4.98 -46.08 -27.13
CA ARG A 174 -5.51 -47.42 -26.83
C ARG A 174 -6.75 -47.75 -27.66
N GLN A 175 -6.93 -47.09 -28.80
CA GLN A 175 -7.98 -47.42 -29.75
C GLN A 175 -7.94 -48.92 -30.10
N GLY A 176 -9.12 -49.57 -30.17
CA GLY A 176 -9.26 -51.01 -30.31
C GLY A 176 -9.19 -51.82 -28.99
N LYS A 177 -8.71 -51.23 -27.89
CA LYS A 177 -8.77 -51.81 -26.53
C LYS A 177 -9.81 -51.13 -25.63
N ILE A 178 -10.36 -50.01 -26.08
CA ILE A 178 -11.35 -49.19 -25.37
C ILE A 178 -12.58 -49.10 -26.29
N PRO A 179 -13.81 -49.18 -25.75
CA PRO A 179 -15.02 -49.04 -26.55
C PRO A 179 -15.02 -47.72 -27.33
N ASP A 180 -15.41 -47.76 -28.60
CA ASP A 180 -15.40 -46.57 -29.46
C ASP A 180 -16.30 -45.44 -28.92
N GLU A 181 -17.42 -45.80 -28.29
CA GLU A 181 -18.30 -44.82 -27.65
C GLU A 181 -17.59 -44.09 -26.49
N GLU A 182 -16.73 -44.76 -25.73
CA GLU A 182 -15.95 -44.13 -24.67
C GLU A 182 -14.86 -43.18 -25.21
N LEU A 183 -14.31 -43.47 -26.39
CA LEU A 183 -13.36 -42.61 -27.08
C LEU A 183 -14.08 -41.38 -27.68
N ARG A 184 -15.24 -41.60 -28.31
CA ARG A 184 -16.10 -40.54 -28.87
C ARG A 184 -16.52 -39.55 -27.78
N GLN A 185 -16.97 -40.05 -26.63
CA GLN A 185 -17.34 -39.19 -25.50
C GLN A 185 -16.14 -38.40 -24.95
N ALA A 186 -14.94 -38.98 -24.93
CA ALA A 186 -13.75 -38.27 -24.46
C ALA A 186 -13.37 -37.11 -25.40
N LEU A 187 -13.51 -37.31 -26.71
CA LEU A 187 -13.30 -36.28 -27.74
C LEU A 187 -14.34 -35.16 -27.63
N GLU A 188 -15.62 -35.50 -27.50
CA GLU A 188 -16.73 -34.54 -27.34
C GLU A 188 -16.49 -33.65 -26.10
N LYS A 189 -16.18 -34.27 -24.97
CA LYS A 189 -15.84 -33.56 -23.72
C LYS A 189 -14.59 -32.68 -23.82
N PHE A 190 -13.63 -33.03 -24.66
CA PHE A 190 -12.45 -32.21 -24.93
C PHE A 190 -12.84 -30.97 -25.74
N HIS A 191 -13.60 -31.13 -26.83
CA HIS A 191 -14.09 -30.01 -27.64
C HIS A 191 -14.97 -29.05 -26.85
N GLU A 192 -15.94 -29.55 -26.08
CA GLU A 192 -16.78 -28.73 -25.18
C GLU A 192 -15.93 -27.91 -24.20
N SER A 193 -14.90 -28.53 -23.61
CA SER A 193 -14.04 -27.82 -22.65
C SER A 193 -13.13 -26.80 -23.35
N LYS A 194 -12.78 -27.04 -24.61
CA LYS A 194 -11.98 -26.11 -25.42
C LYS A 194 -12.81 -24.87 -25.74
N GLU A 195 -14.02 -25.06 -26.26
CA GLU A 195 -14.94 -23.97 -26.63
C GLU A 195 -15.25 -23.07 -25.42
N VAL A 196 -15.51 -23.65 -24.25
CA VAL A 196 -15.73 -22.88 -23.02
C VAL A 196 -14.49 -22.07 -22.64
N ALA A 197 -13.30 -22.67 -22.63
CA ALA A 197 -12.07 -21.96 -22.29
C ALA A 197 -11.76 -20.84 -23.30
N GLU A 198 -11.93 -21.12 -24.58
CA GLU A 198 -11.71 -20.19 -25.70
C GLU A 198 -12.64 -18.99 -25.59
N THR A 199 -13.94 -19.23 -25.37
CA THR A 199 -14.94 -18.17 -25.19
C THR A 199 -14.64 -17.31 -23.97
N SER A 200 -14.29 -17.90 -22.83
CA SER A 200 -13.95 -17.14 -21.62
C SER A 200 -12.69 -16.29 -21.81
N MET A 201 -11.65 -16.81 -22.46
CA MET A 201 -10.44 -16.06 -22.78
C MET A 201 -10.71 -14.90 -23.74
N TYR A 202 -11.51 -15.15 -24.78
CA TYR A 202 -11.89 -14.13 -25.75
C TYR A 202 -12.67 -13.00 -25.07
N ASN A 203 -13.70 -13.33 -24.29
CA ASN A 203 -14.52 -12.33 -23.59
C ASN A 203 -13.69 -11.44 -22.65
N LEU A 204 -12.72 -12.00 -21.94
CA LEU A 204 -11.79 -11.21 -21.10
C LEU A 204 -10.97 -10.22 -21.93
N LEU A 205 -10.48 -10.65 -23.09
CA LEU A 205 -9.60 -9.82 -23.91
C LEU A 205 -10.37 -8.75 -24.69
N GLU A 206 -11.66 -8.97 -24.98
CA GLU A 206 -12.53 -7.96 -25.57
C GLU A 206 -13.02 -6.90 -24.58
N THR A 207 -12.93 -7.16 -23.27
CA THR A 207 -13.26 -6.18 -22.22
C THR A 207 -12.03 -5.39 -21.73
N ASP A 208 -10.98 -5.30 -22.55
CA ASP A 208 -9.72 -4.61 -22.22
C ASP A 208 -9.89 -3.10 -21.92
N ILE A 209 -10.93 -2.49 -22.46
CA ILE A 209 -11.32 -1.11 -22.17
C ILE A 209 -11.61 -0.85 -20.69
N GLU A 210 -12.10 -1.85 -19.95
CA GLU A 210 -12.31 -1.73 -18.50
C GLU A 210 -10.98 -1.58 -17.75
N GLN A 211 -9.93 -2.29 -18.19
CA GLN A 211 -8.60 -2.16 -17.60
C GLN A 211 -7.97 -0.80 -17.92
N VAL A 212 -8.20 -0.25 -19.12
CA VAL A 212 -7.79 1.12 -19.47
C VAL A 212 -8.49 2.15 -18.57
N SER A 213 -9.79 1.97 -18.32
CA SER A 213 -10.56 2.83 -17.40
C SER A 213 -10.01 2.79 -15.96
N GLN A 214 -9.61 1.61 -15.49
CA GLN A 214 -8.96 1.44 -14.18
C GLN A 214 -7.62 2.20 -14.12
N LEU A 215 -6.78 2.08 -15.15
CA LEU A 215 -5.53 2.86 -15.23
C LEU A 215 -5.79 4.38 -15.22
N SER A 216 -6.84 4.84 -15.92
CA SER A 216 -7.23 6.25 -15.88
C SER A 216 -7.65 6.68 -14.46
N SER A 217 -8.32 5.81 -13.71
CA SER A 217 -8.74 6.09 -12.33
C SER A 217 -7.55 6.24 -11.37
N LEU A 218 -6.48 5.46 -11.57
CA LEU A 218 -5.22 5.62 -10.84
C LEU A 218 -4.62 7.01 -11.12
N VAL A 219 -4.51 7.40 -12.39
CA VAL A 219 -3.92 8.69 -12.80
C VAL A 219 -4.74 9.86 -12.27
N GLU A 220 -6.07 9.81 -12.33
CA GLU A 220 -6.92 10.89 -11.81
C GLU A 220 -6.78 11.01 -10.28
N SER A 221 -6.70 9.90 -9.56
CA SER A 221 -6.49 9.91 -8.10
C SER A 221 -5.15 10.57 -7.74
N GLN A 222 -4.08 10.24 -8.48
CA GLN A 222 -2.76 10.86 -8.30
C GLN A 222 -2.78 12.36 -8.66
N LEU A 223 -3.46 12.74 -9.74
CA LEU A 223 -3.58 14.13 -10.17
C LEU A 223 -4.32 14.98 -9.13
N GLN A 224 -5.42 14.48 -8.59
CA GLN A 224 -6.17 15.15 -7.52
C GLN A 224 -5.32 15.32 -6.25
N TYR A 225 -4.61 14.27 -5.83
CA TYR A 225 -3.67 14.35 -4.72
C TYR A 225 -2.64 15.47 -4.91
N HIS A 226 -1.98 15.51 -6.07
CA HIS A 226 -0.96 16.52 -6.33
C HIS A 226 -1.53 17.93 -6.45
N ARG A 227 -2.72 18.12 -7.03
CA ARG A 227 -3.40 19.42 -7.06
C ARG A 227 -3.70 19.95 -5.66
N GLN A 228 -4.25 19.11 -4.79
CA GLN A 228 -4.54 19.48 -3.40
C GLN A 228 -3.26 19.74 -2.61
N ALA A 229 -2.22 18.94 -2.82
CA ALA A 229 -0.91 19.15 -2.21
C ALA A 229 -0.31 20.50 -2.58
N VAL A 230 -0.36 20.88 -3.87
CA VAL A 230 0.09 22.19 -4.36
C VAL A 230 -0.67 23.31 -3.65
N GLN A 231 -2.00 23.22 -3.57
CA GLN A 231 -2.82 24.24 -2.89
C GLN A 231 -2.38 24.42 -1.42
N VAL A 232 -2.21 23.32 -0.67
CA VAL A 232 -1.79 23.39 0.74
C VAL A 232 -0.40 24.02 0.89
N LEU A 233 0.53 23.70 -0.02
CA LEU A 233 1.89 24.22 0.01
C LEU A 233 2.01 25.67 -0.46
N GLU A 234 1.20 26.09 -1.43
CA GLU A 234 1.11 27.49 -1.86
C GLU A 234 0.61 28.37 -0.72
N GLU A 235 -0.49 27.98 -0.06
CA GLU A 235 -1.01 28.67 1.12
C GLU A 235 0.03 28.78 2.24
N LEU A 236 0.79 27.71 2.50
CA LEU A 236 1.87 27.71 3.49
C LEU A 236 3.01 28.65 3.07
N SER A 237 3.41 28.59 1.80
CA SER A 237 4.48 29.44 1.26
C SER A 237 4.15 30.92 1.43
N ASP A 238 2.91 31.32 1.14
CA ASP A 238 2.45 32.68 1.34
C ASP A 238 2.48 33.09 2.82
N LYS A 239 1.95 32.25 3.73
CA LYS A 239 2.02 32.51 5.18
C LYS A 239 3.45 32.71 5.68
N LEU A 240 4.40 31.90 5.22
CA LEU A 240 5.80 32.01 5.62
C LEU A 240 6.47 33.26 5.05
N ARG A 241 6.13 33.64 3.81
CA ARG A 241 6.61 34.87 3.18
C ARG A 241 6.12 36.11 3.92
N ASP A 242 4.83 36.16 4.27
CA ASP A 242 4.24 37.25 5.05
C ASP A 242 4.91 37.36 6.43
N ARG A 243 5.08 36.22 7.12
CA ARG A 243 5.77 36.17 8.41
C ARG A 243 7.22 36.67 8.32
N MET A 244 7.93 36.34 7.23
CA MET A 244 9.30 36.80 7.02
C MET A 244 9.36 38.32 6.78
N SER A 245 8.44 38.85 5.97
CA SER A 245 8.30 40.29 5.72
C SER A 245 8.00 41.05 7.02
N ASP A 246 7.05 40.57 7.80
CA ASP A 246 6.69 41.14 9.10
C ASP A 246 7.84 41.09 10.10
N ALA A 247 8.61 40.00 10.13
CA ALA A 247 9.77 39.87 11.00
C ALA A 247 10.90 40.84 10.62
N GLN A 248 11.12 41.07 9.32
CA GLN A 248 12.16 41.98 8.82
C GLN A 248 11.82 43.46 9.05
N SER A 249 10.54 43.82 9.05
CA SER A 249 10.10 45.20 9.33
C SER A 249 10.21 45.60 10.81
N ARG A 250 10.36 44.63 11.73
CA ARG A 250 10.45 44.90 13.17
C ARG A 250 11.87 45.31 13.58
N PRO A 251 12.05 46.35 14.41
CA PRO A 251 13.34 46.71 14.95
C PRO A 251 13.89 45.57 15.81
N ARG A 252 15.19 45.26 15.66
CA ARG A 252 15.86 44.22 16.47
C ARG A 252 15.76 44.59 17.94
N ARG A 253 15.20 43.68 18.76
CA ARG A 253 15.24 43.82 20.21
C ARG A 253 16.68 43.60 20.68
N GLU A 254 17.26 44.62 21.30
CA GLU A 254 18.55 44.52 21.96
C GLU A 254 18.38 43.77 23.28
N TYR A 255 19.19 42.74 23.50
CA TYR A 255 19.18 42.02 24.77
C TYR A 255 19.96 42.83 25.80
N THR A 256 19.24 43.41 26.77
CA THR A 256 19.85 43.98 27.98
C THR A 256 19.90 42.90 29.06
N PRO A 257 21.10 42.40 29.43
CA PRO A 257 21.23 41.43 30.52
C PRO A 257 20.66 42.03 31.81
N LYS A 258 19.94 41.22 32.59
CA LYS A 258 19.49 41.66 33.91
C LYS A 258 20.71 41.99 34.78
N PRO A 259 20.69 43.10 35.55
CA PRO A 259 21.77 43.42 36.48
C PRO A 259 22.01 42.24 37.42
N LYS A 260 23.29 41.88 37.62
CA LYS A 260 23.65 40.86 38.61
C LYS A 260 23.21 41.36 39.99
N PRO A 261 22.51 40.55 40.80
CA PRO A 261 22.23 40.94 42.18
C PRO A 261 23.56 41.17 42.90
N ILE A 262 23.74 42.39 43.41
CA ILE A 262 24.88 42.75 44.25
C ILE A 262 24.58 42.14 45.61
N TYR A 263 25.26 41.05 45.95
CA TYR A 263 25.34 40.60 47.34
C TYR A 263 26.37 41.48 48.03
N ASP A 264 25.88 42.39 48.87
CA ASP A 264 26.71 43.17 49.79
C ASP A 264 27.21 42.21 50.88
N PHE A 265 28.44 41.73 50.75
CA PHE A 265 29.17 41.13 51.87
C PHE A 265 29.75 42.28 52.70
N GLY A 266 28.86 43.02 53.36
CA GLY A 266 29.28 43.97 54.39
C GLY A 266 30.05 43.21 55.46
N GLU A 267 31.29 43.61 55.71
CA GLU A 267 32.04 43.18 56.88
C GLU A 267 31.25 43.63 58.13
N ASP A 268 30.60 42.68 58.81
CA ASP A 268 29.99 42.88 60.12
C ASP A 268 31.09 43.22 61.14
N ASN A 269 31.44 44.50 61.22
CA ASN A 269 32.26 45.04 62.28
C ASN A 269 31.34 45.41 63.45
N GLN A 270 31.19 44.46 64.37
CA GLN A 270 30.79 44.62 65.78
C GLN A 270 29.40 45.23 66.05
N SER A 271 28.49 44.42 66.60
CA SER A 271 28.18 44.50 68.04
C SER A 271 27.10 43.47 68.40
N ASN A 272 27.36 42.84 69.53
CA ASN A 272 26.64 41.75 70.19
C ASN A 272 25.13 42.02 70.33
N GLY A 273 24.26 41.12 69.86
CA GLY A 273 22.81 41.33 69.98
C GLY A 273 21.85 40.27 69.43
N GLY A 274 22.04 38.99 69.74
CA GLY A 274 20.90 38.06 69.97
C GLY A 274 20.28 37.28 68.80
N PHE A 275 20.30 35.94 69.00
CA PHE A 275 19.43 34.88 68.47
C PHE A 275 19.76 34.22 67.10
N SER A 276 20.23 32.96 67.24
CA SER A 276 20.26 31.85 66.27
C SER A 276 18.88 31.60 65.66
N THR A 277 18.72 31.08 64.42
CA THR A 277 19.05 29.71 63.99
C THR A 277 18.83 29.51 62.48
N SER A 278 19.77 28.81 61.84
CA SER A 278 19.58 27.70 60.86
C SER A 278 18.44 27.77 59.82
N MET A 279 18.80 27.99 58.55
CA MET A 279 18.27 27.17 57.45
C MET A 279 19.38 26.81 56.46
N ALA A 280 19.57 25.50 56.27
CA ALA A 280 20.50 24.93 55.30
C ALA A 280 20.07 25.26 53.85
N PRO A 281 21.02 25.44 52.91
CA PRO A 281 20.70 25.60 51.50
C PRO A 281 20.21 24.26 50.90
N PRO A 282 19.18 24.25 50.04
CA PRO A 282 18.80 23.04 49.31
C PRO A 282 19.91 22.64 48.33
N THR A 283 20.29 21.38 48.41
CA THR A 283 21.25 20.70 47.54
C THR A 283 20.73 20.62 46.11
N PHE A 284 21.46 21.22 45.16
CA PHE A 284 21.24 20.99 43.73
C PHE A 284 21.80 19.60 43.34
N PRO A 285 21.05 18.72 42.67
CA PRO A 285 21.60 17.50 42.12
C PRO A 285 22.52 17.82 40.94
N GLN A 286 23.80 17.51 41.10
CA GLN A 286 24.78 17.49 40.00
C GLN A 286 24.41 16.38 39.02
N PHE A 287 24.04 16.76 37.80
CA PHE A 287 23.96 15.83 36.67
C PHE A 287 25.37 15.41 36.27
N SER A 288 25.69 14.13 36.49
CA SER A 288 26.91 13.51 35.99
C SER A 288 26.64 12.92 34.60
N PRO A 289 27.44 13.25 33.56
CA PRO A 289 27.25 12.67 32.24
C PRO A 289 27.74 11.22 32.23
N ARG A 290 26.83 10.29 31.98
CA ARG A 290 27.15 8.87 31.83
C ARG A 290 27.76 8.65 30.45
N ALA A 291 29.00 8.15 30.44
CA ALA A 291 29.72 7.74 29.25
C ALA A 291 28.96 6.67 28.48
N ALA A 292 28.97 6.79 27.15
CA ALA A 292 28.57 5.75 26.22
C ALA A 292 29.67 4.69 26.14
N GLU A 293 29.31 3.43 26.40
CA GLU A 293 30.08 2.27 25.95
C GLU A 293 29.22 1.49 24.93
N LEU A 294 29.84 1.29 23.76
CA LEU A 294 29.65 0.32 22.67
C LEU A 294 28.30 -0.40 22.53
#